data_AF-A0A2N5ZLD1-F1
#
_entry.id   AF-A0A2N5ZLD1-F1
#
_cell.length_a   1.000
_cell.length_b   1.000
_cell.length_c   1.000
_cell.angle_alpha   90.00
_cell.angle_beta   90.00
_cell.angle_gamma   90.00
#
_symmetry.space_group_name_H-M   'P 1'
#
loop_
_entity.id
_entity.type
_entity.pdbx_description
1 polymer ?
#
loop_
_entity_poly.entity_id
_entity_poly.type
_entity_poly.pdbx_seq_one_letter_code
_entity_poly.pdbx_strand_id
1 'polypeptide(L)'
;VFEGIEEELKKIDEILDKGLENPIRVYFTDSMLSVMLHTTSFAKKIIMLVFLPIWYRKAKKYWNYSKGWLMKNSIINSIVLKTAEGLESTVNVEKGFSKDEFVCKDTREDQRRVFLHQYIQALLSDINKPEWLEEGLSYYTMEKYYGSQFLKDETLEMVQDMPESSIEDIIFSGIKGYWMVKYIEKEYPNMINELLKETKEKELPSIEKALFERIDGVDDKKQLFEKAYSSLTKENGVLS
;
A
#
# COMPACT_ATOMS: atom_id res chain seq x y z
N VAL A 1 6.29 4.13 -21.40
CA VAL A 1 5.70 2.89 -20.86
C VAL A 1 4.27 3.10 -20.40
N PHE A 2 3.93 4.29 -19.89
CA PHE A 2 2.55 4.75 -19.76
C PHE A 2 2.44 6.12 -20.45
N GLU A 3 1.58 6.27 -21.45
CA GLU A 3 1.33 7.57 -22.07
C GLU A 3 0.51 8.44 -21.11
N GLY A 4 0.88 9.72 -20.97
CA GLY A 4 0.18 10.67 -20.09
C GLY A 4 0.44 10.50 -18.59
N ILE A 5 1.39 9.63 -18.20
CA ILE A 5 1.64 9.33 -16.79
C ILE A 5 2.09 10.53 -15.96
N GLU A 6 2.80 11.49 -16.57
CA GLU A 6 3.30 12.69 -15.90
C GLU A 6 2.17 13.54 -15.29
N GLU A 7 1.04 13.65 -15.98
CA GLU A 7 -0.12 14.39 -15.47
C GLU A 7 -0.75 13.66 -14.27
N GLU A 8 -0.74 12.33 -14.28
CA GLU A 8 -1.26 11.53 -13.16
C GLU A 8 -0.37 11.64 -11.94
N LEU A 9 0.95 11.54 -12.15
CA LEU A 9 1.92 11.71 -11.07
C LEU A 9 1.77 13.08 -10.42
N LYS A 10 1.59 14.14 -11.23
CA LYS A 10 1.34 15.48 -10.71
C LYS A 10 0.05 15.56 -9.88
N LYS A 11 -1.04 14.92 -10.31
CA LYS A 11 -2.29 14.87 -9.54
C LYS A 11 -2.11 14.12 -8.22
N ILE A 12 -1.35 13.03 -8.20
CA ILE A 12 -1.03 12.30 -6.95
C ILE A 12 -0.17 13.17 -6.03
N ASP A 13 0.84 13.84 -6.58
CA ASP A 13 1.69 14.76 -5.81
C ASP A 13 0.85 15.88 -5.17
N GLU A 14 -0.14 16.42 -5.90
CA GLU A 14 -1.08 17.42 -5.39
C GLU A 14 -2.00 16.86 -4.29
N ILE A 15 -2.51 15.63 -4.43
CA ILE A 15 -3.36 15.00 -3.41
C ILE A 15 -2.60 14.81 -2.08
N LEU A 16 -1.32 14.42 -2.16
CA LEU A 16 -0.48 14.18 -1.00
C LEU A 16 0.29 15.43 -0.53
N ASP A 17 0.15 16.55 -1.25
CA ASP A 17 0.94 17.78 -1.06
C ASP A 17 2.44 17.46 -0.94
N LYS A 18 2.93 16.60 -1.84
CA LYS A 18 4.27 16.02 -1.76
C LYS A 18 4.84 15.62 -3.11
N GLY A 19 6.13 15.91 -3.31
CA GLY A 19 6.92 15.39 -4.42
C GLY A 19 7.94 14.34 -3.99
N LEU A 20 8.54 13.68 -4.96
CA LEU A 20 9.58 12.67 -4.72
C LEU A 20 10.86 13.29 -4.12
N GLU A 21 11.35 12.67 -3.06
CA GLU A 21 12.67 13.02 -2.50
C GLU A 21 13.81 12.34 -3.26
N ASN A 22 13.59 11.11 -3.71
CA ASN A 22 14.57 10.31 -4.44
C ASN A 22 14.05 9.99 -5.84
N PRO A 23 14.92 10.02 -6.87
CA PRO A 23 14.54 9.57 -8.21
C PRO A 23 14.04 8.12 -8.19
N ILE A 24 13.07 7.84 -9.04
CA ILE A 24 12.49 6.50 -9.21
C ILE A 24 13.05 5.84 -10.47
N ARG A 25 13.40 4.56 -10.35
CA ARG A 25 13.65 3.69 -11.50
C ARG A 25 12.59 2.60 -11.56
N VAL A 26 12.02 2.40 -12.74
CA VAL A 26 10.97 1.40 -12.96
C VAL A 26 11.55 0.21 -13.71
N TYR A 27 11.25 -1.00 -13.23
CA TYR A 27 11.64 -2.26 -13.84
C TYR A 27 10.40 -3.11 -14.14
N PHE A 28 10.42 -3.79 -15.29
CA PHE A 28 9.41 -4.79 -15.66
C PHE A 28 10.06 -6.16 -15.70
N THR A 29 9.64 -7.06 -14.82
CA THR A 29 10.20 -8.42 -14.76
C THR A 29 9.28 -9.34 -13.99
N ASP A 30 9.26 -10.62 -14.38
CA ASP A 30 8.56 -11.67 -13.64
C ASP A 30 9.51 -12.48 -12.74
N SER A 31 10.81 -12.18 -12.82
CA SER A 31 11.86 -12.88 -12.07
C SER A 31 12.17 -12.17 -10.76
N MET A 32 11.70 -12.75 -9.67
CA MET A 32 12.02 -12.34 -8.28
C MET A 32 13.54 -12.19 -8.05
N LEU A 33 14.36 -13.05 -8.64
CA LEU A 33 15.81 -12.95 -8.51
C LEU A 33 16.38 -11.74 -9.29
N SER A 34 15.85 -11.48 -10.48
CA SER A 34 16.20 -10.30 -11.28
C SER A 34 15.89 -9.01 -10.52
N VAL A 35 14.71 -8.92 -9.89
CA VAL A 35 14.34 -7.81 -9.00
C VAL A 35 15.45 -7.52 -8.01
N MET A 36 15.82 -8.51 -7.20
CA MET A 36 16.78 -8.29 -6.13
C MET A 36 18.19 -7.99 -6.63
N LEU A 37 18.62 -8.61 -7.73
CA LEU A 37 19.96 -8.40 -8.28
C LEU A 37 20.10 -7.06 -8.98
N HIS A 38 19.04 -6.45 -9.52
CA HIS A 38 19.14 -5.15 -10.19
C HIS A 38 19.03 -3.96 -9.25
N THR A 39 18.30 -4.09 -8.15
CA THR A 39 17.96 -2.98 -7.25
C THR A 39 18.92 -2.85 -6.05
N THR A 40 19.74 -3.87 -5.78
CA THR A 40 20.65 -3.89 -4.62
C THR A 40 22.10 -3.53 -4.98
N SER A 41 22.85 -3.03 -3.99
CA SER A 41 24.29 -2.75 -4.14
C SER A 41 25.10 -4.04 -4.26
N PHE A 42 26.30 -3.97 -4.85
CA PHE A 42 27.14 -5.15 -5.09
C PHE A 42 27.39 -5.98 -3.82
N ALA A 43 27.72 -5.34 -2.69
CA ALA A 43 27.92 -6.02 -1.42
C ALA A 43 26.65 -6.75 -0.94
N LYS A 44 25.48 -6.11 -1.06
CA LYS A 44 24.19 -6.73 -0.72
C LYS A 44 23.87 -7.92 -1.64
N LYS A 45 24.22 -7.87 -2.93
CA LYS A 45 24.05 -9.02 -3.85
C LYS A 45 24.81 -10.25 -3.36
N ILE A 46 26.06 -10.09 -2.94
CA ILE A 46 26.88 -11.20 -2.44
C ILE A 46 26.22 -11.82 -1.21
N ILE A 47 25.85 -10.99 -0.22
CA ILE A 47 25.18 -11.45 1.01
C ILE A 47 23.90 -12.19 0.64
N MET A 48 23.07 -11.60 -0.23
CA MET A 48 21.82 -12.21 -0.67
C MET A 48 22.02 -13.57 -1.34
N LEU A 49 23.04 -13.73 -2.18
CA LEU A 49 23.36 -14.99 -2.84
C LEU A 49 23.81 -16.06 -1.83
N VAL A 50 24.60 -15.68 -0.83
CA VAL A 50 25.03 -16.58 0.25
C VAL A 50 23.83 -17.10 1.05
N PHE A 51 22.87 -16.22 1.37
CA PHE A 51 21.69 -16.59 2.15
C PHE A 51 20.50 -17.08 1.29
N LEU A 52 20.64 -17.09 -0.03
CA LEU A 52 19.58 -17.41 -1.00
C LEU A 52 18.77 -18.67 -0.64
N PRO A 53 19.36 -19.83 -0.31
CA PRO A 53 18.58 -21.02 0.01
C PRO A 53 17.65 -20.88 1.21
N ILE A 54 17.95 -19.96 2.15
CA ILE A 54 17.17 -19.74 3.38
C ILE A 54 15.93 -18.89 3.08
N TRP A 55 16.10 -17.80 2.33
CA TRP A 55 15.03 -16.80 2.16
C TRP A 55 14.27 -16.94 0.84
N TYR A 56 14.86 -17.54 -0.21
CA TYR A 56 14.27 -17.57 -1.56
C TYR A 56 12.88 -18.22 -1.61
N ARG A 57 12.64 -19.30 -0.85
CA ARG A 57 11.32 -19.96 -0.83
C ARG A 57 10.23 -19.02 -0.32
N LYS A 58 10.50 -18.28 0.76
CA LYS A 58 9.55 -17.29 1.31
C LYS A 58 9.35 -16.13 0.33
N ALA A 59 10.44 -15.56 -0.18
CA ALA A 59 10.37 -14.44 -1.11
C ALA A 59 9.66 -14.80 -2.43
N LYS A 60 9.91 -15.99 -2.99
CA LYS A 60 9.21 -16.49 -4.17
C LYS A 60 7.72 -16.67 -3.90
N LYS A 61 7.35 -17.18 -2.72
CA LYS A 61 5.95 -17.29 -2.32
C LYS A 61 5.28 -15.91 -2.31
N TYR A 62 5.88 -14.89 -1.69
CA TYR A 62 5.35 -13.53 -1.70
C TYR A 62 5.29 -12.91 -3.10
N TRP A 63 6.33 -13.11 -3.91
CA TRP A 63 6.37 -12.62 -5.28
C TRP A 63 5.22 -13.18 -6.14
N ASN A 64 4.81 -14.43 -5.91
CA ASN A 64 3.69 -15.02 -6.64
C ASN A 64 2.35 -14.34 -6.34
N TYR A 65 2.22 -13.66 -5.20
CA TYR A 65 1.01 -12.92 -4.79
C TYR A 65 1.10 -11.43 -5.09
N SER A 66 2.31 -10.88 -5.13
CA SER A 66 2.51 -9.47 -5.40
C SER A 66 2.38 -9.16 -6.89
N LYS A 67 1.74 -8.04 -7.22
CA LYS A 67 1.72 -7.46 -8.57
C LYS A 67 2.92 -6.54 -8.86
N GLY A 68 3.58 -6.06 -7.81
CA GLY A 68 4.74 -5.18 -7.89
C GLY A 68 5.33 -4.86 -6.51
N TRP A 69 6.56 -4.38 -6.49
CA TRP A 69 7.28 -4.04 -5.25
C TRP A 69 8.03 -2.73 -5.36
N LEU A 70 7.97 -1.95 -4.28
CA LEU A 70 8.84 -0.82 -4.03
C LEU A 70 10.06 -1.27 -3.23
N MET A 71 11.24 -1.03 -3.77
CA MET A 71 12.50 -1.17 -3.06
C MET A 71 13.03 0.20 -2.70
N LYS A 72 12.88 0.53 -1.41
CA LYS A 72 13.32 1.80 -0.82
C LYS A 72 14.85 1.81 -0.69
N ASN A 73 15.48 2.87 -1.19
CA ASN A 73 16.92 3.07 -1.09
C ASN A 73 17.18 4.56 -0.92
N SER A 74 18.16 4.92 -0.10
CA SER A 74 18.48 6.31 0.24
C SER A 74 18.98 7.16 -0.93
N ILE A 75 19.19 6.56 -2.11
CA ILE A 75 19.68 7.28 -3.31
C ILE A 75 18.68 7.19 -4.46
N ILE A 76 18.15 5.99 -4.76
CA ILE A 76 17.24 5.75 -5.89
C ILE A 76 16.19 4.72 -5.46
N ASN A 77 14.94 5.14 -5.40
CA ASN A 77 13.83 4.20 -5.20
C ASN A 77 13.63 3.37 -6.47
N SER A 78 13.39 2.06 -6.30
CA SER A 78 13.12 1.17 -7.44
C SER A 78 11.72 0.59 -7.35
N ILE A 79 10.88 0.92 -8.33
CA ILE A 79 9.57 0.27 -8.50
C ILE A 79 9.75 -0.88 -9.45
N VAL A 80 9.31 -2.06 -9.04
CA VAL A 80 9.34 -3.25 -9.87
C VAL A 80 7.91 -3.70 -10.11
N LEU A 81 7.56 -3.84 -11.38
CA LEU A 81 6.26 -4.29 -11.83
C LEU A 81 6.42 -5.64 -12.52
N LYS A 82 5.43 -6.50 -12.35
CA LYS A 82 5.32 -7.69 -13.19
C LYS A 82 5.01 -7.29 -14.64
N THR A 83 5.40 -8.15 -15.58
CA THR A 83 4.98 -8.00 -16.97
C THR A 83 3.48 -8.30 -17.10
N ALA A 84 2.91 -8.12 -18.30
CA ALA A 84 1.49 -8.41 -18.51
C ALA A 84 1.19 -9.90 -18.24
N GLU A 85 2.07 -10.78 -18.73
CA GLU A 85 2.00 -12.23 -18.50
C GLU A 85 2.15 -12.58 -17.01
N GLY A 86 3.04 -11.87 -16.30
CA GLY A 86 3.24 -12.04 -14.86
C GLY A 86 2.03 -11.62 -14.02
N LEU A 87 1.33 -10.57 -14.42
CA LEU A 87 0.10 -10.15 -13.74
C LEU A 87 -1.03 -11.16 -13.93
N GLU A 88 -1.23 -11.64 -15.16
CA GLU A 88 -2.26 -12.64 -15.46
C GLU A 88 -2.03 -13.96 -14.71
N SER A 89 -0.76 -14.30 -14.46
CA SER A 89 -0.34 -15.49 -13.71
C SER A 89 -0.15 -15.27 -12.20
N THR A 90 -0.39 -14.05 -11.71
CA THR A 90 -0.32 -13.76 -10.26
C THR A 90 -1.41 -14.56 -9.55
N VAL A 91 -1.01 -15.30 -8.52
CA VAL A 91 -1.97 -16.08 -7.74
C VAL A 91 -2.82 -15.08 -6.97
N ASN A 92 -4.09 -15.03 -7.31
CA ASN A 92 -5.03 -14.24 -6.54
C ASN A 92 -5.16 -14.88 -5.15
N VAL A 93 -4.71 -14.17 -4.10
CA VAL A 93 -5.07 -14.50 -2.70
C VAL A 93 -6.59 -14.40 -2.50
N GLU A 94 -7.27 -13.82 -3.48
CA GLU A 94 -8.71 -13.80 -3.76
C GLU A 94 -9.34 -15.21 -3.97
N LYS A 95 -8.94 -16.24 -3.22
CA LYS A 95 -9.84 -17.42 -3.05
C LYS A 95 -11.04 -17.09 -2.16
N GLY A 96 -11.04 -15.92 -1.50
CA GLY A 96 -12.18 -15.34 -0.77
C GLY A 96 -12.61 -13.94 -1.24
N PHE A 97 -11.88 -13.32 -2.16
CA PHE A 97 -12.25 -12.06 -2.81
C PHE A 97 -12.63 -12.40 -4.26
N SER A 98 -13.61 -11.76 -4.87
CA SER A 98 -13.87 -11.98 -6.29
C SER A 98 -12.86 -11.21 -7.15
N LYS A 99 -12.47 -11.76 -8.31
CA LYS A 99 -11.77 -11.01 -9.38
C LYS A 99 -12.47 -9.70 -9.75
N ASP A 100 -13.72 -9.54 -9.34
CA ASP A 100 -14.60 -8.40 -9.56
C ASP A 100 -14.52 -7.35 -8.45
N GLU A 101 -13.79 -7.57 -7.34
CA GLU A 101 -13.55 -6.59 -6.27
C GLU A 101 -12.44 -5.59 -6.57
N PHE A 102 -11.50 -5.97 -7.44
CA PHE A 102 -10.59 -5.04 -8.10
C PHE A 102 -10.99 -4.91 -9.58
N VAL A 103 -11.70 -3.82 -9.89
CA VAL A 103 -12.45 -3.58 -11.14
C VAL A 103 -11.56 -3.31 -12.37
N CYS A 104 -10.50 -4.07 -12.60
CA CYS A 104 -9.63 -3.86 -13.76
C CYS A 104 -9.57 -5.11 -14.64
N LYS A 105 -10.40 -5.12 -15.69
CA LYS A 105 -10.39 -6.17 -16.72
C LYS A 105 -9.28 -5.98 -17.76
N ASP A 106 -8.69 -4.78 -17.81
CA ASP A 106 -7.57 -4.45 -18.69
C ASP A 106 -6.24 -4.57 -17.94
N THR A 107 -5.39 -5.52 -18.37
CA THR A 107 -4.06 -5.79 -17.80
C THR A 107 -3.16 -4.54 -17.80
N ARG A 108 -3.32 -3.65 -18.78
CA ARG A 108 -2.51 -2.42 -18.89
C ARG A 108 -2.92 -1.38 -17.86
N GLU A 109 -4.22 -1.23 -17.65
CA GLU A 109 -4.76 -0.39 -16.58
C GLU A 109 -4.45 -0.98 -15.19
N ASP A 110 -4.40 -2.30 -15.05
CA ASP A 110 -3.97 -2.94 -13.79
C ASP A 110 -2.48 -2.67 -13.51
N GLN A 111 -1.60 -2.77 -14.52
CA GLN A 111 -0.20 -2.34 -14.40
C GLN A 111 -0.07 -0.89 -13.99
N ARG A 112 -0.88 -0.01 -14.59
CA ARG A 112 -0.90 1.42 -14.29
C ARG A 112 -1.31 1.66 -12.84
N ARG A 113 -2.38 1.00 -12.37
CA ARG A 113 -2.83 1.06 -10.96
C ARG A 113 -1.75 0.59 -10.00
N VAL A 114 -1.11 -0.53 -10.29
CA VAL A 114 -0.01 -1.05 -9.45
C VAL A 114 1.14 -0.06 -9.43
N PHE A 115 1.51 0.52 -10.58
CA PHE A 115 2.54 1.55 -10.64
C PHE A 115 2.21 2.77 -9.77
N LEU A 116 1.01 3.34 -9.91
CA LEU A 116 0.59 4.50 -9.12
C LEU A 116 0.55 4.19 -7.62
N HIS A 117 0.08 3.01 -7.23
CA HIS A 117 0.13 2.56 -5.83
C HIS A 117 1.57 2.52 -5.30
N GLN A 118 2.51 1.92 -6.05
CA GLN A 118 3.92 1.87 -5.66
C GLN A 118 4.59 3.27 -5.67
N TYR A 119 4.13 4.17 -6.54
CA TYR A 119 4.58 5.56 -6.58
C TYR A 119 4.15 6.32 -5.32
N ILE A 120 2.91 6.14 -4.86
CA ILE A 120 2.43 6.72 -3.60
C ILE A 120 3.27 6.22 -2.42
N GLN A 121 3.56 4.92 -2.34
CA GLN A 121 4.45 4.40 -1.31
C GLN A 121 5.86 5.01 -1.38
N ALA A 122 6.34 5.32 -2.58
CA ALA A 122 7.63 5.98 -2.76
C ALA A 122 7.61 7.43 -2.27
N LEU A 123 6.52 8.18 -2.50
CA LEU A 123 6.33 9.53 -1.94
C LEU A 123 6.32 9.52 -0.42
N LEU A 124 5.78 8.47 0.19
CA LEU A 124 5.70 8.37 1.65
C LEU A 124 6.98 7.77 2.27
N SER A 125 7.96 7.33 1.47
CA SER A 125 9.06 6.45 1.93
C SER A 125 10.02 7.04 2.96
N ASP A 126 10.09 8.37 3.05
CA ASP A 126 10.88 9.17 3.99
C ASP A 126 10.22 9.34 5.36
N ILE A 127 8.93 8.99 5.49
CA ILE A 127 8.19 9.11 6.74
C ILE A 127 8.18 7.77 7.48
N ASN A 128 8.61 7.80 8.75
CA ASN A 128 8.50 6.63 9.63
C ASN A 128 7.03 6.38 9.99
N LYS A 129 6.47 5.31 9.44
CA LYS A 129 5.05 4.96 9.58
C LYS A 129 4.85 3.45 9.60
N PRO A 130 3.80 2.96 10.28
CA PRO A 130 3.47 1.55 10.26
C PRO A 130 2.94 1.12 8.88
N GLU A 131 3.14 -0.15 8.54
CA GLU A 131 2.78 -0.73 7.24
C GLU A 131 1.29 -0.54 6.89
N TRP A 132 0.40 -0.70 7.88
CA TRP A 132 -1.04 -0.52 7.66
C TRP A 132 -1.39 0.90 7.20
N LEU A 133 -0.68 1.91 7.71
CA LEU A 133 -0.91 3.31 7.36
C LEU A 133 -0.34 3.60 5.97
N GLU A 134 0.81 3.02 5.63
CA GLU A 134 1.40 3.12 4.28
C GLU A 134 0.45 2.56 3.21
N GLU A 135 -0.01 1.33 3.40
CA GLU A 135 -0.95 0.66 2.49
C GLU A 135 -2.30 1.39 2.44
N GLY A 136 -2.82 1.77 3.61
CA GLY A 136 -4.09 2.47 3.73
C GLY A 136 -4.10 3.82 3.01
N LEU A 137 -3.05 4.62 3.20
CA LEU A 137 -2.88 5.90 2.49
C LEU A 137 -2.73 5.68 0.99
N SER A 138 -2.03 4.63 0.57
CA SER A 138 -1.87 4.30 -0.84
C SER A 138 -3.23 4.02 -1.49
N TYR A 139 -4.06 3.16 -0.89
CA TYR A 139 -5.40 2.89 -1.40
C TYR A 139 -6.35 4.09 -1.33
N TYR A 140 -6.31 4.86 -0.23
CA TYR A 140 -7.16 6.03 -0.07
C TYR A 140 -6.80 7.16 -1.05
N THR A 141 -5.51 7.38 -1.29
CA THR A 141 -5.03 8.34 -2.30
C THR A 141 -5.46 7.91 -3.70
N MET A 142 -5.42 6.61 -3.99
CA MET A 142 -5.96 6.08 -5.25
C MET A 142 -7.46 6.31 -5.38
N GLU A 143 -8.24 6.15 -4.31
CA GLU A 143 -9.67 6.52 -4.29
C GLU A 143 -9.88 8.00 -4.64
N LYS A 144 -9.11 8.91 -4.01
CA LYS A 144 -9.17 10.35 -4.32
C LYS A 144 -8.79 10.65 -5.77
N TYR A 145 -7.75 9.99 -6.27
CA TYR A 145 -7.27 10.16 -7.64
C TYR A 145 -8.32 9.72 -8.68
N TYR A 146 -8.90 8.54 -8.51
CA TYR A 146 -9.93 8.02 -9.42
C TYR A 146 -11.30 8.66 -9.22
N GLY A 147 -11.54 9.35 -8.10
CA GLY A 147 -12.83 9.95 -7.75
C GLY A 147 -13.91 8.91 -7.45
N SER A 148 -13.53 7.67 -7.18
CA SER A 148 -14.43 6.55 -6.92
C SER A 148 -13.83 5.62 -5.88
N GLN A 149 -14.70 5.02 -5.08
CA GLN A 149 -14.32 4.05 -4.06
C GLN A 149 -13.44 2.94 -4.62
N PHE A 150 -12.26 2.74 -4.01
CA PHE A 150 -11.26 1.82 -4.54
C PHE A 150 -11.49 0.36 -4.11
N LEU A 151 -11.90 0.13 -2.86
CA LEU A 151 -12.29 -1.18 -2.33
C LEU A 151 -13.79 -1.20 -2.07
N LYS A 152 -14.49 -2.28 -2.44
CA LYS A 152 -15.93 -2.40 -2.19
C LYS A 152 -16.24 -2.56 -0.71
N ASP A 153 -17.43 -2.13 -0.28
CA ASP A 153 -17.86 -2.16 1.13
C ASP A 153 -17.82 -3.54 1.75
N GLU A 154 -18.07 -4.61 0.98
CA GLU A 154 -18.02 -6.00 1.46
C GLU A 154 -16.63 -6.36 2.00
N THR A 155 -15.57 -5.70 1.53
CA THR A 155 -14.22 -5.91 2.05
C THR A 155 -14.08 -5.46 3.51
N LEU A 156 -14.92 -4.54 4.00
CA LEU A 156 -14.94 -4.12 5.41
C LEU A 156 -15.41 -5.25 6.32
N GLU A 157 -16.48 -5.93 5.91
CA GLU A 157 -17.04 -7.09 6.63
C GLU A 157 -16.06 -8.27 6.58
N MET A 158 -15.49 -8.55 5.40
CA MET A 158 -14.56 -9.66 5.22
C MET A 158 -13.34 -9.59 6.13
N VAL A 159 -12.82 -8.39 6.40
CA VAL A 159 -11.59 -8.24 7.21
C VAL A 159 -11.83 -8.17 8.70
N GLN A 160 -13.09 -8.13 9.16
CA GLN A 160 -13.41 -8.09 10.59
C GLN A 160 -12.93 -9.35 11.31
N ASP A 161 -13.20 -10.53 10.74
CA ASP A 161 -12.97 -11.83 11.38
C ASP A 161 -11.63 -12.49 11.03
N MET A 162 -10.76 -11.79 10.28
CA MET A 162 -9.48 -12.33 9.84
C MET A 162 -8.43 -12.32 10.96
N PRO A 163 -7.87 -13.48 11.35
CA PRO A 163 -6.80 -13.54 12.34
C PRO A 163 -5.50 -12.94 11.80
N GLU A 164 -4.74 -12.25 12.66
CA GLU A 164 -3.46 -11.58 12.32
C GLU A 164 -2.26 -12.57 12.30
N SER A 165 -2.36 -13.71 11.61
CA SER A 165 -1.26 -14.69 11.65
C SER A 165 -0.90 -15.46 10.36
N SER A 166 -1.26 -15.00 9.17
CA SER A 166 -0.88 -15.63 7.89
C SER A 166 -0.27 -14.66 6.85
N ILE A 167 0.19 -15.20 5.70
CA ILE A 167 0.60 -14.36 4.55
C ILE A 167 -0.57 -13.53 4.00
N GLU A 168 -1.80 -13.97 4.27
CA GLU A 168 -2.97 -13.17 3.98
C GLU A 168 -3.05 -11.91 4.88
N ASP A 169 -2.32 -11.87 6.01
CA ASP A 169 -2.23 -10.70 6.90
C ASP A 169 -1.74 -9.44 6.20
N ILE A 170 -0.82 -9.53 5.25
CA ILE A 170 -0.28 -8.32 4.59
C ILE A 170 -1.39 -7.66 3.76
N ILE A 171 -2.14 -8.46 3.01
CA ILE A 171 -3.25 -7.99 2.19
C ILE A 171 -4.38 -7.48 3.08
N PHE A 172 -4.77 -8.26 4.10
CA PHE A 172 -5.81 -7.85 5.04
C PHE A 172 -5.40 -6.64 5.88
N SER A 173 -4.13 -6.50 6.24
CA SER A 173 -3.60 -5.33 6.94
C SER A 173 -3.67 -4.10 6.05
N GLY A 174 -3.42 -4.23 4.74
CA GLY A 174 -3.61 -3.15 3.78
C GLY A 174 -5.07 -2.75 3.62
N ILE A 175 -6.00 -3.72 3.54
CA ILE A 175 -7.45 -3.45 3.46
C ILE A 175 -7.96 -2.81 4.75
N LYS A 176 -7.59 -3.35 5.92
CA LYS A 176 -7.88 -2.73 7.23
C LYS A 176 -7.31 -1.31 7.28
N GLY A 177 -6.09 -1.14 6.78
CA GLY A 177 -5.42 0.16 6.64
C GLY A 177 -6.25 1.15 5.86
N TYR A 178 -6.76 0.76 4.70
CA TYR A 178 -7.62 1.60 3.86
C TYR A 178 -8.88 2.05 4.62
N TRP A 179 -9.58 1.11 5.27
CA TRP A 179 -10.80 1.43 6.00
C TRP A 179 -10.56 2.34 7.20
N MET A 180 -9.45 2.14 7.92
CA MET A 180 -9.04 3.03 9.00
C MET A 180 -8.70 4.43 8.49
N VAL A 181 -7.93 4.55 7.41
CA VAL A 181 -7.59 5.86 6.80
C VAL A 181 -8.86 6.57 6.31
N LYS A 182 -9.77 5.84 5.66
CA LYS A 182 -11.06 6.37 5.20
C LYS A 182 -11.91 6.89 6.36
N TYR A 183 -11.97 6.14 7.47
CA TYR A 183 -12.62 6.57 8.70
C TYR A 183 -11.97 7.83 9.28
N ILE A 184 -10.64 7.86 9.39
CA ILE A 184 -9.91 9.01 9.95
C ILE A 184 -10.19 10.26 9.12
N GLU A 185 -10.05 10.19 7.80
CA GLU A 185 -10.27 11.37 6.94
C GLU A 185 -11.75 11.80 6.88
N LYS A 186 -12.68 10.90 7.23
CA LYS A 186 -14.10 11.23 7.36
C LYS A 186 -14.39 11.98 8.67
N GLU A 187 -13.99 11.42 9.81
CA GLU A 187 -14.32 11.97 11.14
C GLU A 187 -13.36 13.10 11.55
N TYR A 188 -12.13 13.08 11.02
CA TYR A 188 -11.04 14.00 11.33
C TYR A 188 -10.36 14.49 10.04
N PRO A 189 -11.04 15.33 9.23
CA PRO A 189 -10.53 15.74 7.92
C PRO A 189 -9.14 16.37 7.99
N ASN A 190 -8.25 15.95 7.10
CA ASN A 190 -6.86 16.42 6.98
C ASN A 190 -5.91 16.06 8.14
N MET A 191 -6.37 15.35 9.17
CA MET A 191 -5.53 14.99 10.32
C MET A 191 -4.28 14.23 9.89
N ILE A 192 -4.38 13.31 8.94
CA ILE A 192 -3.21 12.53 8.51
C ILE A 192 -2.22 13.44 7.78
N ASN A 193 -2.69 14.33 6.91
CA ASN A 193 -1.82 15.27 6.20
C ASN A 193 -1.08 16.21 7.16
N GLU A 194 -1.75 16.70 8.22
CA GLU A 194 -1.10 17.48 9.27
C GLU A 194 -0.03 16.67 10.00
N LEU A 195 -0.34 15.43 10.38
CA LEU A 195 0.60 14.53 11.04
C LEU A 195 1.81 14.17 10.17
N LEU A 196 1.61 13.97 8.86
CA LEU A 196 2.69 13.72 7.90
C LEU A 196 3.64 14.92 7.81
N LYS A 197 3.10 16.15 7.77
CA LYS A 197 3.89 17.39 7.79
C LYS A 197 4.64 17.55 9.10
N GLU A 198 3.97 17.38 10.23
CA GLU A 198 4.59 17.48 11.55
C GLU A 198 5.68 16.44 11.77
N THR A 199 5.49 15.21 11.30
CA THR A 199 6.51 14.15 11.43
C THR A 199 7.77 14.50 10.66
N LYS A 200 7.64 15.12 9.48
CA LYS A 200 8.77 15.58 8.67
C LYS A 200 9.48 16.78 9.29
N GLU A 201 8.73 17.73 9.86
CA GLU A 201 9.31 18.96 10.43
C GLU A 201 9.89 18.78 11.84
N LYS A 202 9.25 17.95 12.66
CA LYS A 202 9.56 17.80 14.10
C LYS A 202 10.24 16.48 14.44
N GLU A 203 10.57 15.67 13.44
CA GLU A 203 11.16 14.33 13.60
C GLU A 203 10.40 13.48 14.62
N LEU A 204 9.06 13.43 14.51
CA LEU A 204 8.26 12.65 15.45
C LEU A 204 8.68 11.18 15.40
N PRO A 205 8.89 10.53 16.55
CA PRO A 205 9.41 9.17 16.61
C PRO A 205 8.42 8.13 16.05
N SER A 206 7.11 8.42 16.08
CA SER A 206 6.08 7.57 15.47
C SER A 206 4.81 8.38 15.17
N ILE A 207 4.43 8.44 13.89
CA ILE A 207 3.14 8.99 13.45
C ILE A 207 1.96 8.22 14.04
N GLU A 208 2.11 6.91 14.25
CA GLU A 208 1.05 6.05 14.79
C GLU A 208 0.68 6.45 16.21
N LYS A 209 1.69 6.72 17.05
CA LYS A 209 1.46 7.17 18.42
C LYS A 209 0.76 8.53 18.44
N ALA A 210 1.24 9.47 17.63
CA ALA A 210 0.65 10.81 17.53
C ALA A 210 -0.80 10.76 17.00
N LEU A 211 -1.10 9.81 16.12
CA LEU A 211 -2.46 9.57 15.63
C LEU A 211 -3.38 9.08 16.75
N PHE A 212 -2.97 8.05 17.50
CA PHE A 212 -3.77 7.49 18.59
C PHE A 212 -4.02 8.52 19.70
N GLU A 213 -3.04 9.34 20.04
CA GLU A 213 -3.20 10.43 21.03
C GLU A 213 -4.25 11.49 20.62
N ARG A 214 -4.55 11.63 19.32
CA ARG A 214 -5.53 12.60 18.80
C ARG A 214 -6.93 12.03 18.63
N ILE A 215 -7.08 10.72 18.63
CA ILE A 215 -8.38 10.06 18.42
C ILE A 215 -8.86 9.53 19.77
N ASP A 216 -9.89 10.16 20.32
CA ASP A 216 -10.37 9.84 21.67
C ASP A 216 -10.78 8.36 21.79
N GLY A 217 -10.32 7.69 22.84
CA GLY A 217 -10.58 6.27 23.09
C GLY A 217 -9.96 5.29 22.07
N VAL A 218 -8.80 5.64 21.50
CA VAL A 218 -8.00 4.73 20.66
C VAL A 218 -6.59 4.67 21.22
N ASP A 219 -6.23 3.54 21.81
CA ASP A 219 -4.87 3.27 22.29
C ASP A 219 -4.06 2.37 21.35
N ASP A 220 -4.74 1.66 20.46
CA ASP A 220 -4.13 0.71 19.54
C ASP A 220 -4.87 0.61 18.20
N LYS A 221 -4.22 -0.05 17.23
CA LYS A 221 -4.74 -0.29 15.88
C LYS A 221 -6.08 -1.05 15.89
N LYS A 222 -6.29 -1.96 16.84
CA LYS A 222 -7.50 -2.79 16.90
C LYS A 222 -8.71 -1.93 17.26
N GLN A 223 -8.56 -1.07 18.28
CA GLN A 223 -9.60 -0.12 18.68
C GLN A 223 -9.90 0.88 17.57
N LEU A 224 -8.87 1.36 16.85
CA LEU A 224 -9.07 2.22 15.68
C LEU A 224 -9.92 1.52 14.61
N PHE A 225 -9.61 0.25 14.30
CA PHE A 225 -10.37 -0.53 13.33
C PHE A 225 -11.81 -0.79 13.80
N GLU A 226 -12.04 -1.10 15.07
CA GLU A 226 -13.39 -1.28 15.64
C GLU A 226 -14.24 -0.01 15.53
N LYS A 227 -13.64 1.17 15.74
CA LYS A 227 -14.30 2.46 15.51
C LYS A 227 -14.61 2.70 14.03
N ALA A 228 -13.64 2.43 13.16
CA ALA A 228 -13.82 2.53 11.72
C ALA A 228 -14.98 1.65 11.24
N TYR A 229 -14.97 0.37 11.64
CA TYR A 229 -16.02 -0.59 11.35
C TYR A 229 -17.39 -0.09 11.83
N SER A 230 -17.49 0.34 13.09
CA SER A 230 -18.75 0.80 13.69
C SER A 230 -19.30 2.08 13.04
N SER A 231 -18.44 3.05 12.67
CA SER A 231 -18.88 4.29 12.00
C SER A 231 -19.35 4.00 10.57
N LEU A 232 -18.57 3.23 9.81
CA LEU A 232 -18.82 2.99 8.39
C LEU A 232 -19.99 2.03 8.13
N THR A 233 -20.22 1.04 9.00
CA THR A 233 -21.35 0.09 8.84
C THR A 233 -22.71 0.67 9.22
N LYS A 234 -22.76 1.58 10.20
CA LYS A 234 -24.01 2.29 10.59
C LYS A 234 -24.57 3.13 9.44
N GLU A 235 -23.70 3.68 8.61
CA GLU A 235 -24.06 4.54 7.49
C GLU A 235 -24.53 3.73 6.27
N ASN A 236 -23.99 2.53 6.08
CA ASN A 236 -24.35 1.64 4.98
C ASN A 236 -25.68 0.87 5.21
N GLY A 237 -26.38 1.09 6.33
CA GLY A 237 -27.65 0.43 6.63
C GLY A 237 -27.53 -1.08 6.89
N VAL A 238 -26.31 -1.58 7.13
CA VAL A 238 -26.04 -3.01 7.40
C VAL A 238 -26.38 -3.39 8.85
N LEU A 239 -26.43 -2.41 9.75
CA LEU A 239 -26.83 -2.57 11.14
C LEU A 239 -28.12 -1.79 11.44
N SER A 240 -29.24 -2.22 10.86
CA SER A 240 -30.60 -1.88 11.31
C SER A 240 -31.33 -3.11 11.84
#